data_AF-T1AY11-F1
#
_entry.id   AF-T1AY11-F1
#
_cell.length_a   1.000
_cell.length_b   1.000
_cell.length_c   1.000
_cell.angle_alpha   90.00
_cell.angle_beta   90.00
_cell.angle_gamma   90.00
#
_symmetry.space_group_name_H-M   'P 1'
#
loop_
_entity.id
_entity.type
_entity.pdbx_description
1 polymer ?
#
loop_
_entity_poly.entity_id
_entity_poly.type
_entity_poly.pdbx_seq_one_letter_code
_entity_poly.pdbx_strand_id
1 'polypeptide(L)' 'MEAALQQPRPIDRNLVDAYQARRAIDRLLGYKLSPLLWRKIRKGLSAGRVQSVALRLVCDREDEIDGFVPK' A
#
# COMPACT_ATOMS: atom_id res chain seq x y z
N MET A 1 -13.49 -23.93 -18.12
CA MET A 1 -13.19 -22.88 -19.12
C MET A 1 -14.33 -22.75 -20.13
N GLU A 2 -14.83 -23.87 -20.68
CA GLU A 2 -16.00 -23.89 -21.58
C GLU A 2 -17.20 -23.11 -21.05
N ALA A 3 -17.62 -23.31 -19.79
CA ALA A 3 -18.77 -22.61 -19.21
C ALA A 3 -18.65 -21.07 -19.19
N ALA A 4 -17.45 -20.51 -19.00
CA ALA A 4 -17.24 -19.05 -18.99
C ALA A 4 -17.23 -18.44 -20.40
N LEU A 5 -16.86 -19.24 -21.42
CA LEU A 5 -16.92 -18.85 -22.82
C LEU A 5 -18.36 -18.86 -23.35
N GLN A 6 -19.20 -19.75 -22.83
CA GLN A 6 -20.62 -19.85 -23.20
C GLN A 6 -21.47 -18.71 -22.61
N GLN A 7 -21.02 -18.09 -21.50
CA GLN A 7 -21.74 -17.00 -20.83
C GLN A 7 -20.77 -15.87 -20.43
N PRO A 8 -20.29 -15.05 -21.37
CA PRO A 8 -19.43 -13.93 -21.05
C PRO A 8 -20.22 -12.87 -20.26
N ARG A 9 -19.61 -12.35 -19.19
CA ARG A 9 -20.15 -11.19 -18.47
C ARG A 9 -19.70 -9.88 -19.11
N PRO A 10 -20.51 -8.82 -19.06
CA PRO A 10 -20.05 -7.49 -19.45
C PRO A 10 -18.95 -7.00 -18.52
N ILE A 11 -18.15 -6.06 -19.04
CA ILE A 11 -17.14 -5.38 -18.23
C ILE A 11 -17.84 -4.53 -17.18
N ASP A 12 -17.54 -4.80 -15.91
CA ASP A 12 -17.97 -3.95 -14.81
C ASP A 12 -17.08 -2.71 -14.75
N ARG A 13 -17.64 -1.57 -15.14
CA ARG A 13 -16.94 -0.28 -15.14
C ARG A 13 -16.54 0.17 -13.73
N ASN A 14 -17.33 -0.15 -12.71
CA ASN A 14 -17.01 0.23 -11.33
C ASN A 14 -15.74 -0.46 -10.84
N LEU A 15 -15.54 -1.73 -11.21
CA LEU A 15 -14.30 -2.46 -10.88
C LEU A 15 -13.08 -1.87 -11.59
N VAL A 16 -13.24 -1.46 -12.85
CA VAL A 16 -12.17 -0.81 -13.62
C VAL A 16 -11.80 0.53 -12.98
N ASP A 17 -12.80 1.36 -12.67
CA ASP A 17 -12.60 2.68 -12.10
C ASP A 17 -11.98 2.60 -10.70
N ALA A 18 -12.39 1.65 -9.87
CA ALA A 18 -11.79 1.39 -8.57
C ALA A 18 -10.29 1.03 -8.68
N TYR A 19 -9.92 0.18 -9.65
CA TYR A 19 -8.53 -0.16 -9.91
C TYR A 19 -7.71 1.06 -10.37
N GLN A 20 -8.26 1.83 -11.32
CA GLN A 20 -7.60 3.03 -11.84
C GLN A 20 -7.42 4.09 -10.75
N ALA A 21 -8.45 4.32 -9.92
CA ALA A 21 -8.38 5.22 -8.79
C ALA A 21 -7.29 4.82 -7.79
N ARG A 22 -7.23 3.53 -7.42
CA ARG A 22 -6.17 3.03 -6.55
C ARG A 22 -4.79 3.25 -7.15
N ARG A 23 -4.61 2.96 -8.45
CA ARG A 23 -3.34 3.16 -9.14
C ARG A 23 -2.95 4.64 -9.20
N ALA A 24 -3.90 5.53 -9.44
CA ALA A 24 -3.67 6.98 -9.45
C ALA A 24 -3.23 7.48 -8.07
N ILE A 25 -3.93 7.09 -7.00
CA ILE A 25 -3.61 7.47 -5.62
C ILE A 25 -2.21 7.01 -5.23
N ASP A 26 -1.89 5.73 -5.46
CA ASP A 26 -0.58 5.17 -5.09
C ASP A 26 0.55 5.86 -5.86
N ARG A 27 0.30 6.24 -7.12
CA ARG A 27 1.25 7.00 -7.93
C ARG A 27 1.46 8.41 -7.38
N LEU A 28 0.39 9.15 -7.12
CA LEU A 28 0.44 10.52 -6.62
C LEU A 28 1.22 10.60 -5.30
N LEU A 29 0.95 9.69 -4.36
CA LEU A 29 1.65 9.65 -3.08
C LEU A 29 3.11 9.23 -3.24
N GLY A 30 3.37 8.19 -4.03
CA GLY A 30 4.72 7.71 -4.30
C GLY A 30 5.63 8.81 -4.85
N TYR A 31 5.19 9.52 -5.89
CA TYR A 31 5.99 10.59 -6.51
C TYR A 31 6.17 11.82 -5.61
N LYS A 32 5.16 12.19 -4.81
CA LYS A 32 5.25 13.37 -3.94
C LYS A 32 6.10 13.12 -2.68
N LEU A 33 5.99 11.95 -2.08
CA LEU A 33 6.61 11.66 -0.78
C LEU A 33 8.01 11.03 -0.89
N SER A 34 8.30 10.25 -1.95
CA SER A 34 9.63 9.61 -2.08
C SER A 34 10.81 10.60 -2.07
N PRO A 35 10.74 11.79 -2.73
CA PRO A 35 11.80 12.79 -2.64
C PRO A 35 12.05 13.29 -1.21
N LEU A 36 11.00 13.37 -0.38
CA LEU A 36 11.13 13.76 1.02
C LEU A 36 11.87 12.69 1.82
N LEU A 37 11.55 11.42 1.61
CA LEU A 37 12.24 10.30 2.25
C LEU A 37 13.72 10.25 1.87
N TRP A 38 14.06 10.57 0.62
CA TRP A 38 15.46 10.61 0.17
C TRP A 38 16.26 11.70 0.86
N ARG A 39 15.65 12.87 1.07
CA ARG A 39 16.30 14.01 1.72
C ARG A 39 16.43 13.81 3.23
N LYS A 40 15.48 13.13 3.87
CA LYS A 40 15.38 13.04 5.34
C LYS A 40 15.91 11.74 5.93
N ILE A 41 15.94 10.66 5.16
CA ILE A 41 16.28 9.32 5.67
C ILE A 41 17.41 8.70 4.83
N ARG A 42 17.09 8.21 3.63
CA ARG A 42 18.05 7.54 2.75
C ARG A 42 17.58 7.59 1.30
N LYS A 43 18.51 7.88 0.38
CA LYS A 43 18.25 7.75 -1.07
C LYS A 43 17.82 6.33 -1.42
N GLY A 44 16.84 6.20 -2.32
CA GLY A 44 16.32 4.90 -2.77
C GLY A 44 15.13 4.36 -1.96
N LEU A 45 14.71 5.03 -0.89
CA LEU A 45 13.48 4.66 -0.17
C LEU A 45 12.23 5.01 -0.99
N SER A 46 11.25 4.11 -0.97
CA SER A 46 9.95 4.34 -1.60
C SER A 46 8.90 4.74 -0.57
N ALA A 47 8.10 5.75 -0.89
CA ALA A 47 6.90 6.04 -0.13
C ALA A 47 5.77 5.12 -0.59
N GLY A 48 5.14 4.42 0.36
CA GLY A 48 4.02 3.53 0.07
C GLY A 48 2.94 3.68 1.13
N ARG A 49 1.72 4.01 0.70
CA ARG A 49 0.58 4.26 1.60
C ARG A 49 0.24 3.05 2.47
N VAL A 50 0.31 1.84 1.92
CA VAL A 50 0.00 0.61 2.67
C VAL A 50 1.22 0.07 3.42
N GLN A 51 2.40 0.05 2.77
CA GLN A 51 3.61 -0.50 3.41
C GLN A 51 4.04 0.29 4.66
N SER A 52 3.84 1.62 4.65
CA SER A 52 4.22 2.48 5.79
C SER A 52 3.37 2.19 7.03
N VAL A 53 2.07 1.96 6.87
CA VAL A 53 1.18 1.55 7.96
C VAL A 53 1.54 0.15 8.46
N ALA A 54 1.80 -0.80 7.55
CA ALA A 54 2.22 -2.14 7.95
C ALA A 54 3.54 -2.12 8.75
N LEU A 55 4.52 -1.33 8.31
CA LEU A 55 5.77 -1.14 9.04
C LEU A 55 5.52 -0.52 10.42
N ARG A 56 4.62 0.47 10.50
CA ARG A 56 4.26 1.13 11.76
C ARG A 56 3.70 0.14 12.78
N LEU A 57 2.80 -0.76 12.37
CA LEU A 57 2.26 -1.80 13.25
C LEU A 57 3.33 -2.72 13.84
N VAL A 58 4.35 -3.05 13.04
CA VAL A 58 5.48 -3.87 13.52
C VAL A 58 6.32 -3.09 14.53
N CYS A 59 6.66 -1.83 14.23
CA CYS A 59 7.40 -0.98 15.16
C CYS A 59 6.63 -0.76 16.47
N ASP A 60 5.32 -0.47 16.40
CA ASP A 60 4.50 -0.27 17.59
C ASP A 60 4.49 -1.54 18.47
N ARG A 61 4.45 -2.73 17.86
CA ARG A 61 4.53 -4.00 18.59
C ARG A 61 5.90 -4.24 19.23
N GLU A 62 6.99 -3.83 18.59
CA GLU A 62 8.34 -3.91 19.15
C GLU A 62 8.49 -2.97 20.34
N ASP A 63 8.00 -1.73 20.21
CA ASP A 63 7.99 -0.74 21.31
C ASP A 63 7.22 -1.28 22.55
N GLU A 64 6.12 -2.01 22.34
CA GLU A 64 5.39 -2.71 23.41
C GLU A 64 6.22 -3.80 24.09
N ILE A 65 7.05 -4.54 23.33
CA ILE A 65 7.93 -5.59 23.86
C ILE A 65 9.06 -4.97 24.67
N ASP A 66 9.72 -3.94 24.12
CA ASP A 66 10.81 -3.23 24.79
C ASP A 66 10.36 -2.57 26.10
N GLY A 67 9.12 -2.09 26.14
CA GLY A 67 8.50 -1.51 27.34
C GLY A 67 7.95 -2.52 28.35
N PHE A 68 7.99 -3.82 28.06
CA PHE A 68 7.40 -4.84 28.93
C PHE A 68 8.28 -5.11 30.16
N VAL A 69 7.72 -4.92 31.37
CA VAL A 69 8.36 -5.28 32.64
C VAL A 69 7.72 -6.58 33.18
N PRO A 70 8.45 -7.72 33.19
CA PRO A 70 7.94 -8.99 33.71
C PRO A 70 7.57 -8.89 35.19
N LYS A 71 6.54 -9.64 35.60
CA LYS A 71 6.12 -9.79 37.00
C LYS A 71 6.56 -11.13 37.56
#